data_AF-A0AAE3J9W8-F1
#
_entry.id   AF-A0AAE3J9W8-F1
#
_cell.length_a   1.000
_cell.length_b   1.000
_cell.length_c   1.000
_cell.angle_alpha   90.00
_cell.angle_beta   90.00
_cell.angle_gamma   90.00
#
_symmetry.space_group_name_H-M   'P 1'
#
loop_
_entity.id
_entity.type
_entity.pdbx_description
1 polymer ?
#
loop_
_entity_poly.entity_id
_entity_poly.type
_entity_poly.pdbx_seq_one_letter_code
_entity_poly.pdbx_strand_id
1 'polypeptide(L)'
;MTSSYEDIYSRFLQKCTDYDFIELDEETVYDNMEGWLHSVASLPYVRVKFKTFSLNDEVLKMNWELKNSIDDNSDELFVIEVFAQGMIIQWLEPKVKSILNVKQFFGGKEEKFYSQANHLNELRSLLSDANISLRKLLRDHGYIINSYISEE
;
A
#
# COMPACT_ATOMS: atom_id res chain seq x y z
N MET A 1 -20.79 0.20 -1.75
CA MET A 1 -20.08 1.05 -2.72
C MET A 1 -19.12 0.21 -3.53
N THR A 2 -18.66 0.74 -4.66
CA THR A 2 -17.78 0.01 -5.58
C THR A 2 -16.70 0.95 -6.11
N SER A 3 -15.45 0.52 -6.08
CA SER A 3 -14.32 1.25 -6.66
C SER A 3 -13.58 0.36 -7.66
N SER A 4 -13.06 0.96 -8.73
CA SER A 4 -12.34 0.21 -9.76
C SER A 4 -10.89 -0.08 -9.34
N TYR A 5 -10.31 -1.17 -9.84
CA TYR A 5 -8.89 -1.45 -9.61
C TYR A 5 -8.02 -0.40 -10.30
N GLU A 6 -8.44 0.06 -11.47
CA GLU A 6 -7.73 1.07 -12.24
C GLU A 6 -7.52 2.37 -11.44
N ASP A 7 -8.54 2.85 -10.70
CA ASP A 7 -8.40 4.04 -9.86
C ASP A 7 -7.37 3.84 -8.75
N ILE A 8 -7.34 2.64 -8.16
CA ILE A 8 -6.39 2.27 -7.11
C ILE A 8 -4.97 2.15 -7.68
N TYR A 9 -4.82 1.49 -8.83
CA TYR A 9 -3.55 1.29 -9.50
C TYR A 9 -2.96 2.62 -9.97
N SER A 10 -3.77 3.46 -10.61
CA SER A 10 -3.37 4.82 -10.99
C SER A 10 -2.89 5.62 -9.78
N ARG A 11 -3.63 5.55 -8.65
CA ARG A 11 -3.22 6.23 -7.42
C ARG A 11 -1.95 5.67 -6.81
N PHE A 12 -1.74 4.36 -6.89
CA PHE A 12 -0.50 3.69 -6.48
C PHE A 12 0.69 4.11 -7.34
N LEU A 13 0.55 4.07 -8.67
CA LEU A 13 1.60 4.43 -9.61
C LEU A 13 2.06 5.88 -9.45
N GLN A 14 1.14 6.81 -9.17
CA GLN A 14 1.47 8.21 -8.83
C GLN A 14 2.36 8.35 -7.57
N LYS A 15 2.38 7.34 -6.69
CA LYS A 15 3.20 7.33 -5.47
C LYS A 15 4.51 6.57 -5.64
N CYS A 16 4.63 5.77 -6.68
CA CYS A 16 5.86 5.06 -7.00
C CYS A 16 6.84 5.97 -7.77
N THR A 17 8.12 5.63 -7.72
CA THR A 17 9.14 6.25 -8.57
C THR A 17 9.16 5.55 -9.93
N ASP A 18 9.07 6.32 -11.02
CA ASP A 18 8.89 5.85 -12.40
C ASP A 18 9.86 4.75 -12.87
N TYR A 19 11.07 4.69 -12.31
CA TYR A 19 12.15 3.84 -12.83
C TYR A 19 11.86 2.32 -12.75
N ASP A 20 11.07 1.88 -11.76
CA ASP A 20 10.92 0.45 -11.47
C ASP A 20 9.95 -0.31 -12.41
N PHE A 21 9.12 0.40 -13.16
CA PHE A 21 8.12 -0.20 -14.04
C PHE A 21 8.47 -0.10 -15.53
N ILE A 22 9.49 0.70 -15.89
CA ILE A 22 9.94 0.86 -17.28
C ILE A 22 10.55 -0.44 -17.83
N GLU A 23 11.13 -1.27 -16.97
CA GLU A 23 11.82 -2.50 -17.35
C GLU A 23 10.90 -3.74 -17.45
N LEU A 24 9.63 -3.62 -17.02
CA LEU A 24 8.65 -4.71 -16.99
C LEU A 24 7.62 -4.55 -18.11
N ASP A 25 7.12 -5.65 -18.64
CA ASP A 25 5.96 -5.62 -19.53
C ASP A 25 4.68 -5.31 -18.75
N GLU A 26 3.69 -4.71 -19.43
CA GLU A 26 2.45 -4.25 -18.79
C GLU A 26 1.72 -5.39 -18.06
N GLU A 27 1.63 -6.59 -18.65
CA GLU A 27 0.96 -7.75 -18.05
C GLU A 27 1.59 -8.13 -16.71
N THR A 28 2.92 -8.24 -16.65
CA THR A 28 3.65 -8.49 -15.41
C THR A 28 3.42 -7.37 -14.37
N VAL A 29 3.32 -6.10 -14.79
CA VAL A 29 3.05 -4.99 -13.88
C VAL A 29 1.65 -5.11 -13.29
N TYR A 30 0.64 -5.39 -14.11
CA TYR A 30 -0.74 -5.60 -13.66
C TYR A 30 -0.87 -6.80 -12.72
N ASP A 31 -0.25 -7.94 -13.04
CA ASP A 31 -0.25 -9.14 -12.18
C ASP A 31 0.35 -8.84 -10.80
N ASN A 32 1.45 -8.08 -10.77
CA ASN A 32 2.06 -7.66 -9.50
C ASN A 32 1.13 -6.74 -8.70
N MET A 33 0.48 -5.78 -9.36
CA MET A 33 -0.45 -4.85 -8.72
C MET A 33 -1.68 -5.58 -8.16
N GLU A 34 -2.21 -6.57 -8.88
CA GLU A 34 -3.27 -7.46 -8.38
C GLU A 34 -2.81 -8.20 -7.13
N GLY A 35 -1.64 -8.85 -7.18
CA GLY A 35 -1.07 -9.54 -6.02
C GLY A 35 -0.88 -8.63 -4.80
N TRP A 36 -0.41 -7.39 -5.01
CA TRP A 36 -0.28 -6.39 -3.94
C TRP A 36 -1.63 -5.96 -3.39
N LEU A 37 -2.64 -5.75 -4.25
CA LEU A 37 -3.98 -5.38 -3.83
C LEU A 37 -4.60 -6.44 -2.92
N HIS A 38 -4.52 -7.71 -3.32
CA HIS A 38 -4.98 -8.84 -2.50
C HIS A 38 -4.21 -8.95 -1.18
N SER A 39 -2.90 -8.73 -1.22
CA SER A 39 -2.06 -8.70 -0.03
C SER A 39 -2.52 -7.62 0.95
N VAL A 40 -2.85 -6.41 0.46
CA VAL A 40 -3.39 -5.32 1.28
C VAL A 40 -4.77 -5.68 1.86
N ALA A 41 -5.65 -6.27 1.04
CA ALA A 41 -6.98 -6.69 1.47
C ALA A 41 -6.93 -7.73 2.60
N SER A 42 -5.87 -8.54 2.65
CA SER A 42 -5.64 -9.54 3.69
C SER A 42 -5.17 -8.96 5.03
N LEU A 43 -4.70 -7.70 5.05
CA LEU A 43 -4.15 -7.07 6.26
C LEU A 43 -5.26 -6.87 7.30
N PRO A 44 -5.15 -7.43 8.52
CA PRO A 44 -6.23 -7.37 9.50
C PRO A 44 -6.66 -5.94 9.84
N TYR A 45 -5.70 -5.03 9.99
CA TYR A 45 -5.95 -3.64 10.35
C TYR A 45 -6.56 -2.78 9.23
N VAL A 46 -6.48 -3.23 7.97
CA VAL A 46 -7.23 -2.68 6.84
C VAL A 46 -8.63 -3.30 6.84
N ARG A 47 -8.71 -4.65 6.88
CA ARG A 47 -9.97 -5.39 6.82
C ARG A 47 -10.96 -4.99 7.92
N VAL A 48 -10.49 -4.67 9.13
CA VAL A 48 -11.37 -4.29 10.24
C VAL A 48 -12.17 -3.01 9.99
N LYS A 49 -11.78 -2.16 9.03
CA LYS A 49 -12.50 -0.92 8.68
C LYS A 49 -13.76 -1.15 7.88
N PHE A 50 -13.86 -2.30 7.23
CA PHE A 50 -14.97 -2.65 6.37
C PHE A 50 -15.99 -3.50 7.12
N LYS A 51 -17.27 -3.19 6.92
CA LYS A 51 -18.41 -4.02 7.33
C LYS A 51 -18.62 -5.14 6.32
N THR A 52 -18.62 -4.81 5.04
CA THR A 52 -18.60 -5.77 3.93
C THR A 52 -17.44 -5.44 3.00
N PHE A 53 -16.83 -6.47 2.42
CA PHE A 53 -15.70 -6.32 1.52
C PHE A 53 -15.53 -7.56 0.65
N SER A 54 -15.37 -7.35 -0.66
CA SER A 54 -15.04 -8.38 -1.64
C SER A 54 -14.26 -7.78 -2.80
N LEU A 55 -13.34 -8.57 -3.33
CA LEU A 55 -12.61 -8.31 -4.56
C LEU A 55 -13.22 -9.18 -5.68
N ASN A 56 -13.35 -8.62 -6.87
CA ASN A 56 -13.78 -9.33 -8.06
C ASN A 56 -12.80 -9.02 -9.19
N ASP A 57 -11.89 -9.98 -9.40
CA ASP A 57 -10.78 -9.88 -10.35
C ASP A 57 -11.28 -9.95 -11.80
N GLU A 58 -12.39 -10.65 -12.07
CA GLU A 58 -12.95 -10.77 -13.43
C GLU A 58 -13.44 -9.44 -14.00
N VAL A 59 -14.02 -8.58 -13.14
CA VAL A 59 -14.54 -7.27 -13.53
C VAL A 59 -13.68 -6.11 -13.04
N LEU A 60 -12.54 -6.41 -12.40
CA LEU A 60 -11.56 -5.46 -11.87
C LEU A 60 -12.20 -4.42 -10.93
N LYS A 61 -13.03 -4.89 -9.99
CA LYS A 61 -13.73 -4.03 -9.04
C LYS A 61 -13.68 -4.57 -7.62
N MET A 62 -13.72 -3.63 -6.68
CA MET A 62 -13.83 -3.88 -5.26
C MET A 62 -15.18 -3.41 -4.77
N ASN A 63 -15.95 -4.30 -4.13
CA ASN A 63 -17.20 -3.94 -3.47
C ASN A 63 -16.98 -3.86 -1.96
N TRP A 64 -17.43 -2.77 -1.36
CA TRP A 64 -17.15 -2.50 0.05
C TRP A 64 -18.22 -1.64 0.71
N GLU A 65 -18.28 -1.74 2.03
CA GLU A 65 -19.06 -0.87 2.92
C GLU A 65 -18.19 -0.57 4.15
N LEU A 66 -17.96 0.70 4.45
CA LEU A 66 -17.21 1.10 5.64
C LEU A 66 -18.08 0.97 6.89
N LYS A 67 -17.45 0.66 8.03
CA LYS A 67 -18.16 0.64 9.32
C LYS A 67 -18.58 2.05 9.76
N ASN A 68 -17.74 3.03 9.49
CA ASN A 68 -17.95 4.43 9.85
C ASN A 68 -17.91 5.25 8.56
N SER A 69 -19.04 5.37 7.89
CA SER A 69 -19.17 6.15 6.66
C SER A 69 -19.34 7.64 6.99
N ILE A 70 -18.72 8.52 6.20
CA ILE A 70 -18.93 9.98 6.29
C ILE A 70 -19.86 10.42 5.16
N ASP A 71 -19.42 10.23 3.92
CA ASP A 71 -20.17 10.47 2.68
C ASP A 71 -19.53 9.68 1.54
N ASP A 72 -20.32 9.38 0.50
CA ASP A 72 -19.90 8.51 -0.60
C ASP A 72 -18.60 8.97 -1.28
N ASN A 73 -18.41 10.28 -1.51
CA ASN A 73 -17.22 10.76 -2.23
C ASN A 73 -15.97 10.70 -1.34
N SER A 74 -16.08 11.15 -0.09
CA SER A 74 -14.98 11.08 0.88
C SER A 74 -14.56 9.64 1.16
N ASP A 75 -15.53 8.75 1.34
CA ASP A 75 -15.31 7.34 1.65
C ASP A 75 -14.59 6.63 0.50
N GLU A 76 -14.99 6.89 -0.75
CA GLU A 76 -14.34 6.33 -1.93
C GLU A 76 -12.88 6.77 -2.05
N LEU A 77 -12.63 8.08 -1.94
CA LEU A 77 -11.26 8.62 -1.98
C LEU A 77 -10.40 8.05 -0.85
N PHE A 78 -10.97 7.90 0.35
CA PHE A 78 -10.30 7.29 1.48
C PHE A 78 -9.92 5.83 1.19
N VAL A 79 -10.85 5.03 0.68
CA VAL A 79 -10.61 3.62 0.37
C VAL A 79 -9.52 3.48 -0.70
N ILE A 80 -9.59 4.26 -1.78
CA ILE A 80 -8.57 4.30 -2.84
C ILE A 80 -7.19 4.62 -2.24
N GLU A 81 -7.10 5.66 -1.40
CA GLU A 81 -5.85 6.08 -0.78
C GLU A 81 -5.29 5.01 0.18
N VAL A 82 -6.13 4.35 0.97
CA VAL A 82 -5.74 3.25 1.87
C VAL A 82 -5.12 2.09 1.09
N PHE A 83 -5.77 1.68 0.00
CA PHE A 83 -5.27 0.56 -0.81
C PHE A 83 -4.01 0.92 -1.57
N ALA A 84 -3.94 2.09 -2.20
CA ALA A 84 -2.75 2.57 -2.89
C ALA A 84 -1.55 2.69 -1.92
N GLN A 85 -1.75 3.25 -0.73
CA GLN A 85 -0.70 3.35 0.28
C GLN A 85 -0.26 1.97 0.81
N GLY A 86 -1.20 1.04 0.94
CA GLY A 86 -0.89 -0.35 1.29
C GLY A 86 -0.07 -1.06 0.21
N MET A 87 -0.38 -0.82 -1.07
CA MET A 87 0.35 -1.43 -2.19
C MET A 87 1.81 -0.96 -2.23
N ILE A 88 2.09 0.30 -1.88
CA ILE A 88 3.47 0.79 -1.71
C ILE A 88 4.26 -0.04 -0.70
N ILE A 89 3.63 -0.43 0.42
CA ILE A 89 4.26 -1.29 1.43
C ILE A 89 4.58 -2.66 0.82
N GLN A 90 3.61 -3.28 0.14
CA GLN A 90 3.77 -4.60 -0.48
C GLN A 90 4.83 -4.61 -1.58
N TRP A 91 4.97 -3.50 -2.30
CA TRP A 91 6.00 -3.30 -3.32
C TRP A 91 7.41 -3.09 -2.72
N LEU A 92 7.54 -2.34 -1.63
CA LEU A 92 8.83 -2.06 -0.98
C LEU A 92 9.38 -3.27 -0.19
N GLU A 93 8.51 -4.06 0.44
CA GLU A 93 8.90 -5.22 1.25
C GLU A 93 9.87 -6.20 0.57
N PRO A 94 9.60 -6.73 -0.63
CA PRO A 94 10.50 -7.67 -1.29
C PRO A 94 11.84 -7.03 -1.65
N LYS A 95 11.87 -5.73 -1.98
CA LYS A 95 13.13 -5.00 -2.27
C LYS A 95 14.04 -4.94 -1.05
N VAL A 96 13.48 -4.60 0.11
CA VAL A 96 14.21 -4.59 1.39
C VAL A 96 14.72 -6.00 1.74
N LYS A 97 13.87 -7.03 1.62
CA LYS A 97 14.22 -8.43 1.92
C LYS A 97 15.31 -8.97 0.98
N SER A 98 15.24 -8.66 -0.31
CA SER A 98 16.23 -9.08 -1.31
C SER A 98 17.62 -8.54 -0.98
N ILE A 99 17.75 -7.25 -0.67
CA ILE A 99 19.04 -6.64 -0.33
C ILE A 99 19.60 -7.20 0.98
N LEU A 100 18.76 -7.49 1.98
CA LEU A 100 19.20 -8.14 3.22
C LEU A 100 19.84 -9.51 2.95
N ASN A 101 19.23 -10.32 2.09
CA ASN A 101 19.76 -11.63 1.72
C ASN A 101 21.10 -11.51 0.96
N VAL A 102 21.20 -10.55 0.03
CA VAL A 102 22.44 -10.27 -0.72
C VAL A 102 23.56 -9.82 0.22
N LYS A 103 23.27 -8.96 1.20
CA LYS A 103 24.26 -8.46 2.18
C LYS A 103 24.86 -9.60 3.04
N GLN A 104 24.07 -10.61 3.40
CA GLN A 104 24.58 -11.77 4.14
C GLN A 104 25.56 -12.62 3.32
N PHE A 105 25.44 -12.62 1.99
CA PHE A 105 26.26 -13.44 1.09
C PHE A 105 27.62 -12.80 0.76
N PHE A 106 27.70 -11.47 0.64
CA PHE A 106 28.91 -10.77 0.20
C PHE A 106 29.64 -10.01 1.34
N GLY A 107 30.36 -10.74 2.20
CA GLY A 107 31.14 -10.17 3.31
C GLY A 107 32.54 -9.63 2.96
N GLY A 108 32.79 -9.07 1.76
CA GLY A 108 34.18 -8.94 1.26
C GLY A 108 34.63 -7.73 0.44
N LYS A 109 33.84 -6.67 0.18
CA LYS A 109 34.34 -5.45 -0.53
C LYS A 109 33.75 -4.17 0.04
N GLU A 110 34.57 -3.40 0.75
CA GLU A 110 34.15 -2.27 1.60
C GLU A 110 33.42 -1.14 0.87
N GLU A 111 33.90 -0.68 -0.29
CA GLU A 111 33.31 0.51 -0.97
C GLU A 111 31.92 0.25 -1.58
N LYS A 112 31.74 -0.90 -2.25
CA LYS A 112 30.42 -1.34 -2.74
C LYS A 112 29.45 -1.67 -1.61
N PHE A 113 29.97 -2.05 -0.45
CA PHE A 113 29.18 -2.34 0.73
C PHE A 113 28.59 -1.08 1.36
N TYR A 114 29.32 0.05 1.38
CA TYR A 114 28.80 1.33 1.89
C TYR A 114 27.63 1.88 1.05
N SER A 115 27.73 1.87 -0.29
CA SER A 115 26.64 2.35 -1.15
C SER A 115 25.38 1.47 -1.05
N GLN A 116 25.55 0.14 -0.99
CA GLN A 116 24.44 -0.79 -0.79
C GLN A 116 23.80 -0.65 0.60
N ALA A 117 24.59 -0.40 1.65
CA ALA A 117 24.08 -0.16 2.98
C ALA A 117 23.25 1.14 3.05
N ASN A 118 23.71 2.21 2.39
CA ASN A 118 22.96 3.46 2.31
C ASN A 118 21.63 3.28 1.56
N HIS A 119 21.66 2.64 0.40
CA HIS A 119 20.44 2.34 -0.37
C HIS A 119 19.45 1.47 0.42
N LEU A 120 19.94 0.46 1.15
CA LEU A 120 19.10 -0.35 2.04
C LEU A 120 18.45 0.49 3.14
N ASN A 121 19.22 1.40 3.76
CA ASN A 121 18.69 2.25 4.82
C ASN A 121 17.61 3.20 4.28
N GLU A 122 17.78 3.74 3.07
CA GLU A 122 16.78 4.55 2.39
C GLU A 122 15.49 3.77 2.13
N LEU A 123 15.58 2.57 1.53
CA LEU A 123 14.42 1.70 1.30
C LEU A 123 13.71 1.31 2.61
N ARG A 124 14.46 1.06 3.69
CA ARG A 124 13.87 0.80 5.01
C ARG A 124 13.16 2.02 5.58
N SER A 125 13.71 3.23 5.36
CA SER A 125 13.05 4.48 5.75
C SER A 125 11.74 4.65 5.00
N LEU A 126 11.76 4.52 3.66
CA LEU A 126 10.56 4.61 2.83
C LEU A 126 9.49 3.59 3.25
N LEU A 127 9.89 2.34 3.52
CA LEU A 127 8.97 1.31 4.01
C LEU A 127 8.38 1.68 5.38
N SER A 128 9.21 2.21 6.29
CA SER A 128 8.76 2.68 7.60
C SER A 128 7.77 3.84 7.47
N ASP A 129 8.08 4.83 6.64
CA ASP A 129 7.24 6.01 6.40
C ASP A 129 5.92 5.62 5.74
N ALA A 130 5.95 4.66 4.81
CA ALA A 130 4.75 4.13 4.18
C ALA A 130 3.84 3.42 5.18
N ASN A 131 4.41 2.61 6.08
CA ASN A 131 3.68 1.96 7.17
C ASN A 131 3.06 2.98 8.12
N ILE A 132 3.82 4.01 8.54
CA ILE A 132 3.33 5.08 9.42
C ILE A 132 2.17 5.81 8.75
N SER A 133 2.31 6.15 7.46
CA SER A 133 1.29 6.86 6.70
C SER A 133 -0.01 6.07 6.61
N LEU A 134 0.05 4.77 6.29
CA LEU A 134 -1.13 3.91 6.25
C LEU A 134 -1.82 3.82 7.63
N ARG A 135 -1.05 3.62 8.70
CA ARG A 135 -1.59 3.56 10.06
C ARG A 135 -2.24 4.87 10.48
N LYS A 136 -1.64 6.01 10.10
CA LYS A 136 -2.18 7.35 10.35
C LYS A 136 -3.49 7.55 9.60
N LEU A 137 -3.56 7.25 8.31
CA LEU A 137 -4.79 7.32 7.49
C LEU A 137 -5.93 6.54 8.16
N LEU A 138 -5.68 5.28 8.53
CA LEU A 138 -6.68 4.41 9.15
C LEU A 138 -7.12 4.91 10.54
N ARG A 139 -6.22 5.52 11.31
CA ARG A 139 -6.53 6.06 12.63
C ARG A 139 -7.34 7.34 12.53
N ASP A 140 -6.91 8.28 11.69
CA ASP A 140 -7.49 9.62 11.60
C ASP A 140 -8.94 9.53 11.07
N HIS A 141 -9.20 8.63 10.11
CA HIS A 141 -10.57 8.27 9.70
C HIS A 141 -11.43 7.72 10.84
N GLY A 142 -10.84 6.99 11.80
CA GLY A 142 -11.58 6.50 12.97
C GLY A 142 -11.80 7.56 14.05
N TYR A 143 -10.85 8.47 14.24
CA TYR A 143 -10.86 9.47 15.31
C TYR A 143 -11.78 10.65 15.02
N ILE A 144 -11.87 11.08 13.75
CA ILE A 144 -12.78 12.15 13.33
C ILE A 144 -14.27 11.75 13.56
N ILE A 145 -14.56 10.45 13.59
CA ILE A 145 -15.93 9.91 13.71
C ILE A 145 -16.24 9.41 15.14
N ASN A 146 -15.38 9.70 16.13
CA ASN A 146 -15.66 9.29 17.51
C ASN A 146 -16.83 10.08 18.10
N SER A 147 -17.89 9.37 18.50
CA SER A 147 -19.13 9.93 19.06
C SER A 147 -18.93 10.79 20.31
N TYR A 148 -17.79 10.66 21.00
CA TYR A 148 -17.44 11.47 22.16
C TYR A 148 -17.03 12.92 21.83
N ILE A 149 -16.76 13.25 20.57
CA ILE A 149 -16.38 14.60 20.13
C ILE A 149 -17.52 15.29 19.37
N SER A 150 -18.52 14.54 18.90
CA SER A 150 -19.65 15.04 18.12
C SER A 150 -20.90 15.38 18.95
N GLU A 151 -20.84 15.29 20.27
CA GLU A 151 -21.92 15.72 21.18
C GLU A 151 -21.51 17.00 21.92
N GLU A 152 -21.90 18.16 21.38
CA GLU A 152 -22.24 19.37 22.13
C GLU A 152 -23.76 19.59 22.07
#